data_AF-A0A940SAT5-F1
#
_entry.id   AF-A0A940SAT5-F1
#
_cell.length_a   1.000
_cell.length_b   1.000
_cell.length_c   1.000
_cell.angle_alpha   90.00
_cell.angle_beta   90.00
_cell.angle_gamma   90.00
#
_symmetry.space_group_name_H-M   'P 1'
#
loop_
_entity.id
_entity.type
_entity.pdbx_description
1 polymer ?
#
loop_
_entity_poly.entity_id
_entity_poly.type
_entity_poly.pdbx_seq_one_letter_code
_entity_poly.pdbx_strand_id
1 'polypeptide(L)'
;MQALEDRRRAEVAAATPQERIAETITRFTGSMTFVYIHLAVYGAWILTNLGLISFIPKFDESFVILAMEASVEAIFLSTFVLISQNRMAAAADKRADLDLQISLLAEHELTKLSELVVAIAERMDIRASADPELQEVQKDIAPEAVLDEIAAQQEKT
;
A
#
# COMPACT_ATOMS: atom_id res chain seq x y z
N MET A 1 21.06 8.31 2.81
CA MET A 1 20.33 7.56 3.85
C MET A 1 19.78 8.50 4.92
N GLN A 2 20.60 9.23 5.69
CA GLN A 2 20.15 10.13 6.77
C GLN A 2 19.11 11.18 6.34
N ALA A 3 19.31 11.85 5.20
CA ALA A 3 18.36 12.85 4.70
C ALA A 3 16.94 12.31 4.41
N LEU A 4 16.80 11.01 4.07
CA LEU A 4 15.50 10.37 3.87
C LEU A 4 14.85 9.97 5.20
N GLU A 5 15.65 9.55 6.17
CA GLU A 5 15.18 9.25 7.52
C GLU A 5 14.70 10.50 8.25
N ASP A 6 15.40 11.63 8.09
CA ASP A 6 15.04 12.91 8.70
C ASP A 6 13.73 13.46 8.12
N ARG A 7 13.52 13.35 6.80
CA ARG A 7 12.23 13.69 6.17
C ARG A 7 11.09 12.82 6.67
N ARG A 8 11.31 11.50 6.76
CA ARG A 8 10.29 10.56 7.25
C ARG A 8 9.94 10.83 8.73
N ARG A 9 10.94 11.20 9.55
CA ARG A 9 10.72 11.62 10.95
C ARG A 9 9.97 12.93 11.05
N ALA A 10 10.26 13.90 10.17
CA ALA A 10 9.55 15.17 10.12
C ALA A 10 8.08 15.00 9.70
N GLU A 11 7.80 14.13 8.73
CA GLU A 11 6.43 13.78 8.31
C GLU A 11 5.66 13.08 9.44
N VAL A 12 6.29 12.12 10.14
CA VAL A 12 5.67 11.44 11.29
C VAL A 12 5.47 12.40 12.47
N ALA A 13 6.36 13.37 12.67
CA ALA A 13 6.23 14.38 13.73
C ALA A 13 5.15 15.43 13.43
N ALA A 14 4.84 15.65 12.14
CA ALA A 14 3.77 16.55 11.69
C ALA A 14 2.39 15.89 11.69
N ALA A 15 2.30 14.57 11.93
CA ALA A 15 1.03 13.86 11.97
C ALA A 15 0.12 14.39 13.07
N THR A 16 -1.09 14.75 12.68
CA THR A 16 -2.14 15.23 13.59
C THR A 16 -2.51 14.15 14.61
N PRO A 17 -2.99 14.51 15.81
CA PRO A 17 -3.44 13.53 16.81
C PRO A 17 -4.45 12.51 16.25
N GLN A 18 -5.31 12.93 15.34
CA GLN A 18 -6.30 12.09 14.66
C GLN A 18 -5.64 11.04 13.77
N GLU A 19 -4.61 11.40 13.00
CA GLU A 19 -3.86 10.47 12.15
C GLU A 19 -3.13 9.40 12.97
N ARG A 20 -2.56 9.79 14.12
CA ARG A 20 -1.87 8.85 15.04
C ARG A 20 -2.84 7.85 15.65
N ILE A 21 -4.05 8.30 16.00
CA ILE A 21 -5.13 7.43 16.49
C ILE A 21 -5.59 6.49 15.38
N ALA A 22 -5.85 7.01 14.17
CA ALA A 22 -6.27 6.22 13.03
C ALA A 22 -5.26 5.13 12.66
N GLU A 23 -3.95 5.43 12.70
CA GLU A 23 -2.89 4.46 12.44
C GLU A 23 -2.81 3.37 13.52
N THR A 24 -3.01 3.74 14.78
CA THR A 24 -3.05 2.79 15.90
C THR A 24 -4.25 1.85 15.80
N ILE A 25 -5.44 2.40 15.51
CA ILE A 25 -6.66 1.61 15.28
C ILE A 25 -6.49 0.69 14.07
N THR A 26 -5.98 1.22 12.95
CA THR A 26 -5.71 0.42 11.74
C THR A 26 -4.85 -0.80 12.06
N ARG A 27 -3.73 -0.59 12.78
CA ARG A 27 -2.80 -1.66 13.13
C ARG A 27 -3.43 -2.67 14.10
N PHE A 28 -4.27 -2.20 15.02
CA PHE A 28 -4.95 -3.03 15.99
C PHE A 28 -6.04 -3.91 15.35
N THR A 29 -6.94 -3.30 14.58
CA THR A 29 -8.04 -4.01 13.88
C THR A 29 -7.52 -5.02 12.85
N GLY A 30 -6.35 -4.77 12.24
CA GLY A 30 -5.70 -5.71 11.33
C GLY A 30 -4.96 -6.88 12.01
N SER A 31 -4.95 -6.99 13.34
CA SER A 31 -4.17 -7.99 14.08
C SER A 31 -5.02 -9.19 14.52
N MET A 32 -4.42 -10.39 14.58
CA MET A 32 -5.06 -11.56 15.20
C MET A 32 -5.36 -11.37 16.69
N THR A 33 -4.63 -10.48 17.37
CA THR A 33 -4.87 -10.14 18.78
C THR A 33 -6.29 -9.58 18.98
N PHE A 34 -6.76 -8.75 18.05
CA PHE A 34 -8.10 -8.18 18.07
C PHE A 34 -9.17 -9.27 18.03
N VAL A 35 -8.99 -10.26 17.14
CA VAL A 35 -9.89 -11.40 16.99
C VAL A 35 -9.97 -12.23 18.27
N TYR A 36 -8.84 -12.51 18.91
CA TYR A 36 -8.83 -13.26 20.17
C TYR A 36 -9.50 -12.48 21.32
N ILE A 37 -9.31 -11.17 21.40
CA ILE A 37 -9.99 -10.33 22.38
C ILE A 37 -11.51 -10.38 22.15
N HIS A 38 -11.99 -10.22 20.92
CA HIS A 38 -13.42 -10.30 20.60
C HIS A 38 -14.01 -11.67 20.94
N LEU A 39 -13.29 -12.74 20.56
CA LEU A 39 -13.72 -14.10 20.87
C LEU A 39 -13.81 -14.33 22.39
N ALA A 40 -12.87 -13.81 23.16
CA ALA A 40 -12.88 -13.89 24.61
C ALA A 40 -14.02 -13.07 25.23
N VAL A 41 -14.26 -11.84 24.74
CA VAL A 41 -15.32 -10.95 25.24
C VAL A 41 -16.70 -11.53 24.93
N TYR A 42 -17.01 -11.83 23.67
CA TYR A 42 -18.29 -12.42 23.30
C TYR A 42 -18.47 -13.82 23.89
N GLY A 43 -17.39 -14.62 23.92
CA GLY A 43 -17.40 -15.94 24.58
C GLY A 43 -17.75 -15.83 26.07
N ALA A 44 -17.09 -14.93 26.81
CA ALA A 44 -17.39 -14.69 28.21
C ALA A 44 -18.82 -14.18 28.43
N TRP A 45 -19.31 -13.29 27.56
CA TRP A 45 -20.68 -12.78 27.62
C TRP A 45 -21.72 -13.89 27.42
N ILE A 46 -21.49 -14.76 26.43
CA ILE A 46 -22.36 -15.91 26.14
C ILE A 46 -22.35 -16.90 27.32
N LEU A 47 -21.16 -17.28 27.81
CA LEU A 47 -21.03 -18.21 28.94
C LEU A 47 -21.70 -17.68 30.22
N THR A 48 -21.60 -16.37 30.47
CA THR A 48 -22.26 -15.71 31.59
C THR A 48 -23.78 -15.79 31.47
N ASN A 49 -24.33 -15.43 30.29
CA ASN A 49 -25.78 -15.41 30.06
C ASN A 49 -26.39 -16.82 29.90
N LEU A 50 -25.60 -17.84 29.57
CA LEU A 50 -26.02 -19.23 29.56
C LEU A 50 -26.19 -19.82 30.98
N GLY A 51 -25.79 -19.07 32.02
CA GLY A 51 -25.90 -19.49 33.42
C GLY A 51 -24.82 -20.49 33.85
N LEU A 52 -23.75 -20.66 33.06
CA LEU A 52 -22.60 -21.51 33.41
C LEU A 52 -21.76 -20.92 34.55
N ILE A 53 -21.92 -19.63 34.83
CA ILE A 53 -21.25 -18.91 35.91
C ILE A 53 -22.29 -18.61 36.99
N SER A 54 -22.38 -19.48 38.01
CA SER A 54 -23.40 -19.39 39.08
C SER A 54 -23.35 -18.12 39.94
N PHE A 55 -22.34 -17.27 39.78
CA PHE A 55 -22.15 -16.05 40.58
C PHE A 55 -22.66 -14.77 39.90
N ILE A 56 -23.07 -14.82 38.62
CA ILE A 56 -23.50 -13.64 37.87
C ILE A 56 -24.95 -13.84 37.40
N PRO A 57 -25.88 -12.93 37.72
CA PRO A 57 -27.24 -12.98 37.20
C PRO A 57 -27.25 -12.81 35.69
N LYS A 58 -28.14 -13.54 35.01
CA LYS A 58 -28.38 -13.37 33.57
C LYS A 58 -28.91 -11.97 33.32
N PHE A 59 -28.23 -11.21 32.46
CA PHE A 59 -28.53 -9.80 32.23
C PHE A 59 -28.94 -9.51 30.78
N ASP A 60 -28.65 -10.42 29.84
CA ASP A 60 -28.99 -10.37 28.42
C ASP A 60 -29.48 -11.76 27.94
N GLU A 61 -30.62 -12.23 28.47
CA GLU A 61 -31.16 -13.57 28.16
C GLU A 61 -31.50 -13.77 26.66
N SER A 62 -31.86 -12.68 25.96
CA SER A 62 -32.21 -12.71 24.54
C SER A 62 -31.04 -12.38 23.61
N PHE A 63 -29.85 -12.08 24.15
CA PHE A 63 -28.66 -11.63 23.41
C PHE A 63 -28.87 -10.36 22.55
N VAL A 64 -29.90 -9.57 22.84
CA VAL A 64 -30.26 -8.39 22.05
C VAL A 64 -29.27 -7.26 22.29
N ILE A 65 -28.78 -7.12 23.53
CA ILE A 65 -27.81 -6.08 23.88
C ILE A 65 -26.48 -6.37 23.20
N LEU A 66 -26.00 -7.63 23.26
CA LEU A 66 -24.81 -8.07 22.54
C LEU A 66 -24.94 -7.85 21.03
N ALA A 67 -26.07 -8.23 20.43
CA ALA A 67 -26.26 -8.07 18.99
C ALA A 67 -26.27 -6.58 18.57
N MET A 68 -26.87 -5.71 19.38
CA MET A 68 -26.91 -4.27 19.13
C MET A 68 -25.50 -3.64 19.21
N GLU A 69 -24.75 -3.97 20.26
CA GLU A 69 -23.38 -3.48 20.45
C GLU A 69 -22.44 -3.98 19.34
N ALA A 70 -22.46 -5.28 19.03
CA ALA A 70 -21.68 -5.86 17.94
C ALA A 70 -22.00 -5.22 16.58
N SER A 71 -23.27 -4.86 16.33
CA SER A 71 -23.67 -4.19 15.09
C SER A 71 -23.08 -2.78 14.98
N VAL A 72 -23.10 -2.01 16.07
CA VAL A 72 -22.50 -0.67 16.10
C VAL A 72 -20.99 -0.79 15.93
N GLU A 73 -20.34 -1.71 16.64
CA GLU A 73 -18.90 -1.95 16.53
C GLU A 73 -18.50 -2.34 15.11
N ALA A 74 -19.26 -3.22 14.44
CA ALA A 74 -19.00 -3.62 13.06
C ALA A 74 -19.01 -2.43 12.07
N ILE A 75 -19.92 -1.45 12.25
CA ILE A 75 -19.96 -0.24 11.41
C ILE A 75 -18.68 0.60 11.58
N PHE A 76 -18.25 0.81 12.83
CA PHE A 76 -17.01 1.52 13.12
C PHE A 76 -15.79 0.81 12.54
N LEU A 77 -15.68 -0.50 12.75
CA LEU A 77 -14.60 -1.32 12.19
C LEU A 77 -14.57 -1.26 10.66
N SER A 78 -15.73 -1.42 10.01
CA SER A 78 -15.81 -1.35 8.54
C SER A 78 -15.36 0.01 8.02
N THR A 79 -15.70 1.09 8.71
CA THR A 79 -15.29 2.44 8.34
C THR A 79 -13.79 2.64 8.53
N PHE A 80 -13.22 2.17 9.64
CA PHE A 80 -11.77 2.21 9.85
C PHE A 80 -10.99 1.37 8.84
N VAL A 81 -11.51 0.19 8.50
CA VAL A 81 -10.96 -0.66 7.44
C VAL A 81 -11.00 0.06 6.10
N LEU A 82 -12.11 0.70 5.73
CA LEU A 82 -12.22 1.45 4.49
C LEU A 82 -11.26 2.64 4.43
N ILE A 83 -11.13 3.40 5.52
CA ILE A 83 -10.15 4.51 5.62
C ILE A 83 -8.72 3.97 5.46
N SER A 84 -8.39 2.85 6.11
CA SER A 84 -7.10 2.19 5.97
C SER A 84 -6.84 1.74 4.54
N GLN A 85 -7.83 1.10 3.92
CA GLN A 85 -7.76 0.64 2.53
C GLN A 85 -7.53 1.81 1.57
N ASN A 86 -8.28 2.91 1.70
CA ASN A 86 -8.09 4.11 0.88
C ASN A 86 -6.67 4.68 1.02
N ARG A 87 -6.13 4.72 2.25
CA ARG A 87 -4.76 5.19 2.51
C ARG A 87 -3.72 4.25 1.88
N MET A 88 -3.91 2.94 1.98
CA MET A 88 -3.02 1.96 1.35
C MET A 88 -3.08 2.05 -0.18
N ALA A 89 -4.26 2.25 -0.76
CA ALA A 89 -4.45 2.43 -2.19
C ALA A 89 -3.70 3.67 -2.69
N ALA A 90 -3.90 4.84 -2.05
CA ALA A 90 -3.17 6.05 -2.41
C ALA A 90 -1.64 5.91 -2.29
N ALA A 91 -1.16 5.16 -1.29
CA ALA A 91 0.26 4.86 -1.14
C ALA A 91 0.78 3.87 -2.20
N ALA A 92 -0.06 2.94 -2.66
CA ALA A 92 0.26 1.99 -3.72
C ALA A 92 0.32 2.70 -5.09
N ASP A 93 -0.63 3.58 -5.38
CA ASP A 93 -0.66 4.39 -6.62
C ASP A 93 0.62 5.23 -6.75
N LYS A 94 0.98 5.96 -5.68
CA LYS A 94 2.22 6.75 -5.67
C LYS A 94 3.49 5.91 -5.87
N ARG A 95 3.49 4.66 -5.39
CA ARG A 95 4.62 3.73 -5.63
C ARG A 95 4.65 3.28 -7.07
N ALA A 96 3.50 2.94 -7.65
CA ALA A 96 3.41 2.57 -9.05
C ALA A 96 3.91 3.68 -9.98
N ASP A 97 3.55 4.94 -9.70
CA ASP A 97 4.05 6.09 -10.47
C ASP A 97 5.58 6.24 -10.39
N LEU A 98 6.15 6.08 -9.19
CA LEU A 98 7.60 6.13 -8.99
C LEU A 98 8.32 4.96 -9.68
N ASP A 99 7.78 3.76 -9.58
CA ASP A 99 8.33 2.56 -10.21
C ASP A 99 8.31 2.69 -11.74
N LEU A 100 7.26 3.28 -12.31
CA LEU A 100 7.17 3.61 -13.73
C LEU A 100 8.27 4.62 -14.13
N GLN A 101 8.42 5.72 -13.38
CA GLN A 101 9.45 6.73 -13.67
C GLN A 101 10.87 6.14 -13.60
N ILE A 102 11.15 5.31 -12.59
CA ILE A 102 12.43 4.62 -12.46
C ILE A 102 12.66 3.68 -13.65
N SER A 103 11.63 2.94 -14.06
CA SER A 103 11.73 2.01 -15.19
C SER A 103 12.03 2.74 -16.50
N LEU A 104 11.33 3.85 -16.78
CA LEU A 104 11.58 4.65 -17.98
C LEU A 104 12.97 5.31 -17.96
N LEU A 105 13.40 5.83 -16.81
CA LEU A 105 14.76 6.37 -16.67
C LEU A 105 15.83 5.29 -16.89
N ALA A 106 15.62 4.09 -16.33
CA ALA A 106 16.52 2.96 -16.53
C ALA A 106 16.57 2.52 -18.00
N GLU A 107 15.43 2.51 -18.70
CA GLU A 107 15.35 2.22 -20.13
C GLU A 107 16.14 3.24 -20.96
N HIS A 108 15.99 4.54 -20.67
CA HIS A 108 16.80 5.60 -21.30
C HIS A 108 18.31 5.45 -21.08
N GLU A 109 18.71 5.15 -19.83
CA GLU A 109 20.12 4.91 -19.51
C GLU A 109 20.65 3.66 -20.21
N LEU A 110 19.85 2.58 -20.31
CA LEU A 110 20.21 1.36 -21.04
C LEU A 110 20.38 1.63 -22.53
N THR A 111 19.51 2.42 -23.16
CA THR A 111 19.64 2.83 -24.55
C THR A 111 20.95 3.57 -24.78
N LYS A 112 21.27 4.57 -23.95
CA LYS A 112 22.55 5.30 -24.03
C LYS A 112 23.76 4.41 -23.82
N LEU A 113 23.69 3.47 -22.88
CA LEU A 113 24.76 2.49 -22.67
C LEU A 113 24.91 1.58 -23.90
N SER A 114 23.82 1.16 -24.52
CA SER A 114 23.82 0.39 -25.77
C SER A 114 24.50 1.17 -26.91
N GLU A 115 24.13 2.44 -27.11
CA GLU A 115 24.76 3.32 -28.09
C GLU A 115 26.27 3.44 -27.88
N LEU A 116 26.71 3.63 -26.62
CA LEU A 116 28.13 3.70 -26.28
C LEU A 116 28.85 2.37 -26.54
N VAL A 117 28.23 1.23 -26.23
CA VAL A 117 28.79 -0.10 -26.47
C VAL A 117 28.94 -0.36 -27.98
N VAL A 118 27.93 -0.01 -28.78
CA VAL A 118 28.00 -0.11 -30.24
C VAL A 118 29.14 0.77 -30.78
N ALA A 119 29.25 2.01 -30.32
CA ALA A 119 30.33 2.91 -30.74
C ALA A 119 31.73 2.37 -30.38
N ILE A 120 31.89 1.70 -29.24
CA ILE A 120 33.14 1.03 -28.87
C ILE A 120 33.40 -0.20 -29.75
N ALA A 121 32.39 -1.02 -30.00
CA ALA A 121 32.53 -2.21 -30.85
C ALA A 121 32.96 -1.86 -32.28
N GLU A 122 32.41 -0.78 -32.85
CA GLU A 122 32.82 -0.26 -34.16
C GLU A 122 34.29 0.18 -34.18
N ARG A 123 34.78 0.81 -33.10
CA ARG A 123 36.19 1.18 -32.97
C ARG A 123 37.13 -0.03 -32.86
N MET A 124 36.61 -1.16 -32.40
CA MET A 124 37.36 -2.42 -32.26
C MET A 124 37.26 -3.33 -33.50
N ASP A 125 36.63 -2.86 -34.59
CA ASP A 125 36.34 -3.63 -35.80
C ASP A 125 35.49 -4.90 -35.54
N ILE A 126 34.73 -4.89 -34.45
CA ILE A 126 33.76 -5.91 -34.10
C ILE A 126 32.43 -5.51 -34.77
N ARG A 127 31.92 -6.32 -35.70
CA ARG A 127 30.62 -6.09 -36.35
C ARG A 127 29.45 -6.32 -35.37
N ALA A 128 29.28 -5.43 -34.41
CA ALA A 128 28.11 -5.39 -33.52
C ALA A 128 26.92 -4.66 -34.18
N SER A 129 27.17 -3.67 -35.04
CA SER A 129 26.13 -2.84 -35.67
C SER A 129 25.25 -3.56 -36.72
N ALA A 130 25.56 -4.83 -37.05
CA ALA A 130 24.77 -5.66 -37.97
C ALA A 130 23.73 -6.55 -37.27
N ASP A 131 23.70 -6.56 -35.93
CA ASP A 131 22.73 -7.34 -35.17
C ASP A 131 21.37 -6.58 -35.10
N PRO A 132 20.29 -7.14 -35.68
CA PRO A 132 18.97 -6.51 -35.64
C PRO A 132 18.41 -6.33 -34.21
N GLU A 133 18.80 -7.17 -33.24
CA GLU A 133 18.35 -6.99 -31.84
C GLU A 133 18.95 -5.71 -31.22
N LEU A 134 20.19 -5.34 -31.57
CA LEU A 134 20.83 -4.12 -31.08
C LEU A 134 20.26 -2.84 -31.69
N GLN A 135 19.63 -2.92 -32.87
CA GLN A 135 18.94 -1.78 -33.48
C GLN A 135 17.57 -1.51 -32.85
N GLU A 136 16.91 -2.54 -32.33
CA GLU A 136 15.63 -2.41 -31.63
C GLU A 136 15.81 -1.79 -30.25
N VAL A 137 16.87 -2.17 -29.52
CA VAL A 137 17.24 -1.58 -28.22
C VAL A 137 17.69 -0.12 -28.35
N GLN A 138 18.20 0.30 -29.51
CA GLN A 138 18.60 1.70 -29.76
C GLN A 138 17.44 2.64 -30.11
N LYS A 139 16.20 2.14 -30.24
CA LYS A 139 15.06 3.04 -30.36
C LYS A 139 14.86 3.78 -29.04
N ASP A 140 15.27 5.03 -29.03
CA ASP A 140 15.12 5.94 -27.89
C ASP A 140 13.65 6.04 -27.47
N ILE A 141 13.34 5.46 -26.31
CA ILE A 141 12.04 5.63 -25.66
C ILE A 141 12.22 6.84 -24.75
N ALA A 142 11.80 8.01 -25.23
CA ALA A 142 11.84 9.24 -24.44
C ALA A 142 10.91 9.09 -23.21
N PRO A 143 11.46 9.01 -21.98
CA PRO A 143 10.67 8.80 -20.75
C PRO A 143 9.57 9.85 -20.58
N GLU A 144 9.89 11.11 -20.91
CA GLU A 144 8.98 12.23 -20.77
C GLU A 144 7.77 12.10 -21.69
N ALA A 145 7.96 11.60 -22.92
CA ALA A 145 6.88 11.41 -23.88
C ALA A 145 5.90 10.31 -23.44
N VAL A 146 6.39 9.24 -22.80
CA VAL A 146 5.54 8.18 -22.27
C VAL A 146 4.75 8.67 -21.05
N LEU A 147 5.38 9.44 -20.16
CA LEU A 147 4.72 10.04 -19.01
C LEU A 147 3.62 11.04 -19.42
N ASP A 148 3.90 11.88 -20.42
CA ASP A 148 2.94 12.85 -20.96
C ASP A 148 1.72 12.16 -21.60
N GLU A 149 1.92 11.06 -22.34
CA GLU A 149 0.84 10.27 -22.93
C GLU A 149 -0.02 9.58 -21.85
N ILE A 150 0.61 9.03 -20.80
CA ILE A 150 -0.12 8.41 -19.67
C ILE A 150 -0.94 9.47 -18.92
N ALA A 151 -0.37 10.65 -18.66
CA ALA A 151 -1.08 11.76 -18.04
C ALA A 151 -2.29 12.21 -18.87
N ALA A 152 -2.13 12.31 -20.20
CA ALA A 152 -3.21 12.67 -21.13
C ALA A 152 -4.33 11.61 -21.20
N GLN A 153 -4.03 10.33 -20.93
CA GLN A 153 -5.03 9.28 -20.82
C GLN A 153 -5.75 9.29 -19.46
N GLN A 154 -5.04 9.59 -18.37
CA GLN A 154 -5.64 9.71 -17.04
C GLN A 154 -6.63 10.88 -16.92
N GLU A 155 -6.42 12.00 -17.61
CA GLU A 155 -7.37 13.14 -17.62
C GLU A 155 -8.69 12.85 -18.35
N LYS A 156 -8.74 11.82 -19.20
CA LYS A 156 -9.95 11.46 -19.98
C LYS A 156 -10.88 10.46 -19.30
N THR A 157 -10.49 9.92 -18.15
CA THR A 157 -11.20 8.84 -17.45
C THR A 157 -11.79 9.35 -16.14
#